data_AF-A0ABD1W778-F1
#
_entry.id   AF-A0ABD1W778-F1
#
_cell.length_a   1.000
_cell.length_b   1.000
_cell.length_c   1.000
_cell.angle_alpha   90.00
_cell.angle_beta   90.00
_cell.angle_gamma   90.00
#
_symmetry.space_group_name_H-M   'P 1'
#
loop_
_entity.id
_entity.type
_entity.pdbx_description
1 polymer ?
#
loop_
_entity_poly.entity_id
_entity_poly.type
_entity_poly.pdbx_seq_one_letter_code
_entity_poly.pdbx_strand_id
1 'polypeptide(L)'
;MASIFEPERSRERFAWVKSHMISKMISSYFNKEDTSSEKRVELLAEFTNNINSMGINGYHNIRHRLITILMETLHQISIDALEWIGRDVSHQLHDAMQWGKWFMNLNKGLFKCQEIELIVSTLNICAGHIASEETQSQLEYKNLCKLVNKIYEQLHDHEYQNKKVQEIDHYDIKRGKIEYMEIEQDMQSLLQLVLQKSDGINMDLKQTFLMVAKAFYYRAYFTMETIDFHISKVLFEQVV
;
A
#
# COMPACT_ATOMS: atom_id res chain seq x y z
N MET A 1 -6.83 9.98 -4.92
CA MET A 1 -7.97 10.57 -5.66
C MET A 1 -7.59 10.92 -7.09
N ALA A 2 -6.49 11.65 -7.33
CA ALA A 2 -6.05 12.00 -8.68
C ALA A 2 -5.76 10.80 -9.61
N SER A 3 -5.42 9.63 -9.06
CA SER A 3 -5.11 8.43 -9.84
C SER A 3 -6.30 7.50 -10.17
N ILE A 4 -7.46 7.71 -9.53
CA ILE A 4 -8.72 6.98 -9.79
C ILE A 4 -9.82 8.03 -9.65
N PHE A 5 -10.14 8.76 -10.70
CA PHE A 5 -11.03 9.94 -10.62
C PHE A 5 -12.47 9.63 -11.04
N GLU A 6 -12.70 8.48 -11.67
CA GLU A 6 -13.99 8.12 -12.23
C GLU A 6 -15.04 7.92 -11.12
N PRO A 7 -16.23 8.55 -11.20
CA PRO A 7 -17.23 8.50 -10.13
C PRO A 7 -17.65 7.08 -9.71
N GLU A 8 -17.79 6.19 -10.68
CA GLU A 8 -18.18 4.78 -10.50
C GLU A 8 -17.13 3.96 -9.74
N ARG A 9 -15.87 4.39 -9.77
CA ARG A 9 -14.74 3.75 -9.06
C ARG A 9 -14.50 4.31 -7.66
N SER A 10 -15.51 4.97 -7.08
CA SER A 10 -15.43 5.55 -5.73
C SER A 10 -15.06 4.52 -4.65
N ARG A 11 -15.54 3.28 -4.77
CA ARG A 11 -15.22 2.19 -3.84
C ARG A 11 -13.73 1.84 -3.84
N GLU A 12 -13.11 1.77 -5.03
CA GLU A 12 -11.67 1.55 -5.16
C GLU A 12 -10.86 2.68 -4.52
N ARG A 13 -11.30 3.95 -4.71
CA ARG A 13 -10.69 5.10 -4.01
C ARG A 13 -10.77 4.95 -2.50
N PHE A 14 -11.93 4.59 -1.96
CA PHE A 14 -12.11 4.44 -0.51
C PHE A 14 -11.28 3.30 0.05
N ALA A 15 -11.27 2.15 -0.63
CA ALA A 15 -10.46 1.01 -0.25
C ALA A 15 -8.97 1.39 -0.20
N TRP A 16 -8.45 2.08 -1.21
CA TRP A 16 -7.07 2.56 -1.20
C TRP A 16 -6.78 3.47 0.00
N VAL A 17 -7.57 4.51 0.20
CA VAL A 17 -7.33 5.48 1.29
C VAL A 17 -7.38 4.79 2.64
N LYS A 18 -8.39 3.95 2.88
CA LYS A 18 -8.57 3.19 4.12
C LYS A 18 -7.38 2.23 4.37
N SER A 19 -7.00 1.43 3.38
CA SER A 19 -5.87 0.49 3.50
C SER A 19 -4.54 1.19 3.72
N HIS A 20 -4.29 2.30 3.01
CA HIS A 20 -3.07 3.08 3.22
C HIS A 20 -3.03 3.70 4.62
N MET A 21 -4.13 4.27 5.11
CA MET A 21 -4.21 4.82 6.47
C MET A 21 -3.93 3.75 7.53
N ILE A 22 -4.55 2.58 7.43
CA ILE A 22 -4.34 1.50 8.40
C ILE A 22 -2.90 0.97 8.34
N SER A 23 -2.34 0.81 7.14
CA SER A 23 -0.94 0.38 6.99
C SER A 23 0.01 1.37 7.66
N LYS A 24 -0.23 2.69 7.51
CA LYS A 24 0.55 3.74 8.20
C LYS A 24 0.34 3.74 9.71
N MET A 25 -0.89 3.56 10.19
CA MET A 25 -1.19 3.47 11.63
C MET A 25 -0.44 2.30 12.27
N ILE A 26 -0.49 1.13 11.64
CA ILE A 26 0.19 -0.08 12.11
C ILE A 26 1.70 0.13 12.03
N SER A 27 2.24 0.56 10.89
CA SER A 27 3.68 0.83 10.74
C SER A 27 4.19 1.82 11.79
N SER A 28 3.43 2.88 12.08
CA SER A 28 3.75 3.84 13.15
C SER A 28 3.76 3.18 14.52
N TYR A 29 2.77 2.35 14.85
CA TYR A 29 2.74 1.60 16.11
C TYR A 29 3.97 0.69 16.27
N PHE A 30 4.38 0.02 15.20
CA PHE A 30 5.56 -0.85 15.20
C PHE A 30 6.87 -0.06 15.33
N ASN A 31 6.96 1.13 14.75
CA ASN A 31 8.17 1.96 14.75
C ASN A 31 8.37 2.81 16.02
N LYS A 32 7.43 2.79 16.98
CA LYS A 32 7.63 3.45 18.28
C LYS A 32 8.70 2.70 19.08
N GLU A 33 9.66 3.45 19.64
CA GLU A 33 10.79 2.92 20.41
C GLU A 33 10.37 2.01 21.58
N ASP A 34 9.16 2.20 22.13
CA ASP A 34 8.61 1.41 23.24
C ASP A 34 7.88 0.10 22.83
N THR A 35 7.79 -0.19 21.54
CA THR A 35 7.12 -1.40 21.04
C THR A 35 8.11 -2.57 21.00
N SER A 36 8.16 -3.33 22.10
CA SER A 36 8.98 -4.55 22.20
C SER A 36 8.58 -5.59 21.15
N SER A 37 9.52 -6.48 20.80
CA SER A 37 9.26 -7.61 19.90
C SER A 37 8.12 -8.51 20.39
N GLU A 38 7.95 -8.64 21.70
CA GLU A 38 6.85 -9.41 22.32
C GLU A 38 5.49 -8.78 22.04
N LYS A 39 5.36 -7.45 22.19
CA LYS A 39 4.12 -6.72 21.86
C LYS A 39 3.73 -6.85 20.39
N ARG A 40 4.72 -6.99 19.49
CA ARG A 40 4.52 -7.23 18.06
C ARG A 40 3.96 -8.62 17.79
N VAL A 41 4.54 -9.64 18.44
CA VAL A 41 4.06 -11.04 18.38
C VAL A 41 2.66 -11.19 18.99
N GLU A 42 2.36 -10.48 20.07
CA GLU A 42 1.02 -10.50 20.67
C GLU A 42 -0.04 -9.86 19.76
N LEU A 43 0.27 -8.73 19.12
CA LEU A 43 -0.62 -8.09 18.15
C LEU A 43 -0.91 -9.03 16.96
N LEU A 44 0.10 -9.78 16.52
CA LEU A 44 -0.03 -10.80 15.48
C LEU A 44 -0.91 -11.97 15.88
N ALA A 45 -0.69 -12.49 17.08
CA ALA A 45 -1.49 -13.56 17.64
C ALA A 45 -2.94 -13.10 17.81
N GLU A 46 -3.17 -11.88 18.30
CA GLU A 46 -4.52 -11.32 18.48
C GLU A 46 -5.22 -11.07 17.14
N PHE A 47 -4.49 -10.67 16.08
CA PHE A 47 -5.03 -10.59 14.72
C PHE A 47 -5.38 -11.98 14.15
N THR A 48 -4.52 -12.98 14.33
CA THR A 48 -4.69 -14.32 13.76
C THR A 48 -5.76 -15.13 14.52
N ASN A 49 -5.88 -14.94 15.83
CA ASN A 49 -6.74 -15.77 16.70
C ASN A 49 -8.16 -15.21 16.87
N ASN A 50 -8.46 -13.97 16.47
CA ASN A 50 -9.78 -13.36 16.72
C ASN A 50 -10.77 -13.48 15.57
N ILE A 51 -11.33 -14.68 15.44
CA ILE A 51 -12.74 -14.87 15.05
C ILE A 51 -13.63 -15.15 16.28
N ASN A 52 -13.08 -15.48 17.47
CA ASN A 52 -13.89 -16.03 18.57
C ASN A 52 -13.69 -15.47 20.00
N SER A 53 -12.85 -14.46 20.27
CA SER A 53 -12.68 -13.93 21.64
C SER A 53 -12.87 -12.42 21.74
N MET A 54 -14.08 -11.95 21.46
CA MET A 54 -14.50 -10.58 21.76
C MET A 54 -14.79 -10.45 23.27
N GLY A 55 -13.73 -10.58 24.08
CA GLY A 55 -13.78 -10.47 25.54
C GLY A 55 -13.85 -9.01 26.00
N ILE A 56 -14.89 -8.67 26.74
CA ILE A 56 -15.36 -7.32 27.13
C ILE A 56 -14.33 -6.49 27.95
N ASN A 57 -13.21 -7.05 28.40
CA ASN A 57 -12.29 -6.37 29.34
C ASN A 57 -11.07 -5.67 28.72
N GLY A 58 -10.97 -5.56 27.39
CA GLY A 58 -9.77 -5.06 26.68
C GLY A 58 -9.85 -3.67 26.04
N TYR A 59 -10.98 -2.95 26.14
CA TYR A 59 -11.28 -1.74 25.36
C TYR A 59 -10.30 -0.56 25.53
N HIS A 60 -9.43 -0.58 26.55
CA HIS A 60 -8.46 0.49 26.82
C HIS A 60 -7.07 0.28 26.23
N ASN A 61 -6.78 -0.84 25.57
CA ASN A 61 -5.49 -1.06 24.92
C ASN A 61 -5.51 -0.52 23.48
N ILE A 62 -4.56 0.36 23.14
CA ILE A 62 -4.34 0.90 21.78
C ILE A 62 -4.25 -0.25 20.76
N ARG A 63 -3.67 -1.39 21.15
CA ARG A 63 -3.55 -2.59 20.33
C ARG A 63 -4.90 -3.15 19.90
N HIS A 64 -5.81 -3.38 20.85
CA HIS A 64 -7.16 -3.89 20.58
C HIS A 64 -7.92 -2.93 19.67
N ARG A 65 -7.84 -1.62 19.95
CA ARG A 65 -8.46 -0.58 19.10
C ARG A 65 -7.95 -0.63 17.65
N LEU A 66 -6.65 -0.82 17.45
CA LEU A 66 -6.07 -0.94 16.10
C LEU A 66 -6.58 -2.18 15.36
N ILE A 67 -6.67 -3.33 16.05
CA ILE A 67 -7.23 -4.56 15.45
C ILE A 67 -8.70 -4.37 15.12
N THR A 68 -9.49 -3.79 16.03
CA THR A 68 -10.91 -3.52 15.78
C THR A 68 -11.10 -2.64 14.55
N ILE A 69 -10.38 -1.51 14.46
CA ILE A 69 -10.45 -0.61 13.30
C ILE A 69 -10.05 -1.33 12.01
N LEU A 70 -9.01 -2.16 12.05
CA LEU A 70 -8.58 -2.95 10.90
C LEU A 70 -9.68 -3.94 10.47
N MET A 71 -10.22 -4.73 11.40
CA MET A 71 -11.27 -5.71 11.13
C MET A 71 -12.54 -5.05 10.59
N GLU A 72 -13.02 -3.99 11.22
CA GLU A 72 -14.21 -3.24 10.77
C GLU A 72 -14.00 -2.68 9.37
N THR A 73 -12.80 -2.18 9.08
CA THR A 73 -12.48 -1.63 7.76
C THR A 73 -12.41 -2.72 6.69
N LEU A 74 -11.77 -3.85 6.99
CA LEU A 74 -11.72 -5.00 6.06
C LEU A 74 -13.13 -5.54 5.79
N HIS A 75 -13.96 -5.64 6.83
CA HIS A 75 -15.35 -6.05 6.70
C HIS A 75 -16.14 -5.09 5.81
N GLN A 76 -16.00 -3.77 6.00
CA GLN A 76 -16.63 -2.78 5.14
C GLN A 76 -16.17 -2.89 3.68
N ILE A 77 -14.86 -3.01 3.45
CA ILE A 77 -14.30 -3.19 2.09
C ILE A 77 -14.88 -4.46 1.45
N SER A 78 -15.06 -5.52 2.25
CA SER A 78 -15.66 -6.77 1.78
C SER A 78 -17.13 -6.61 1.37
N ILE A 79 -17.93 -5.94 2.21
CA ILE A 79 -19.33 -5.63 1.91
C ILE A 79 -19.41 -4.78 0.63
N ASP A 80 -18.61 -3.72 0.53
CA ASP A 80 -18.58 -2.82 -0.63
C ASP A 80 -18.25 -3.60 -1.92
N ALA A 81 -17.32 -4.54 -1.85
CA ALA A 81 -16.94 -5.41 -2.96
C ALA A 81 -18.03 -6.44 -3.31
N LEU A 82 -18.71 -7.01 -2.30
CA LEU A 82 -19.85 -7.91 -2.51
C LEU A 82 -21.00 -7.19 -3.21
N GLU A 83 -21.36 -5.98 -2.76
CA GLU A 83 -22.43 -5.18 -3.37
C GLU A 83 -22.12 -4.76 -4.81
N TRP A 84 -20.84 -4.49 -5.12
CA TRP A 84 -20.43 -3.99 -6.42
C TRP A 84 -20.12 -5.09 -7.44
N ILE A 85 -19.33 -6.08 -7.03
CA ILE A 85 -18.81 -7.14 -7.91
C ILE A 85 -19.71 -8.38 -7.85
N GLY A 86 -20.59 -8.47 -6.84
CA GLY A 86 -21.44 -9.65 -6.61
C GLY A 86 -20.67 -10.85 -6.06
N ARG A 87 -19.44 -10.65 -5.57
CA ARG A 87 -18.59 -11.72 -5.01
C ARG A 87 -18.22 -11.42 -3.58
N ASP A 88 -18.39 -12.41 -2.73
CA ASP A 88 -17.83 -12.35 -1.39
C ASP A 88 -16.31 -12.49 -1.49
N VAL A 89 -15.62 -11.40 -1.13
CA VAL A 89 -14.17 -11.35 -1.09
C VAL A 89 -13.65 -11.43 0.34
N SER A 90 -14.50 -11.71 1.34
CA SER A 90 -14.12 -11.72 2.76
C SER A 90 -12.98 -12.69 3.01
N HIS A 91 -13.05 -13.91 2.48
CA HIS A 91 -11.96 -14.88 2.60
C HIS A 91 -10.69 -14.39 1.86
N GLN A 92 -10.84 -13.73 0.71
CA GLN A 92 -9.72 -13.13 -0.03
C GLN A 92 -9.17 -11.87 0.65
N LEU A 93 -9.94 -11.22 1.53
CA LEU A 93 -9.58 -10.06 2.34
C LEU A 93 -9.10 -10.45 3.76
N HIS A 94 -9.41 -11.65 4.25
CA HIS A 94 -8.97 -12.17 5.55
C HIS A 94 -7.85 -13.21 5.43
N ASP A 95 -8.03 -14.25 4.61
CA ASP A 95 -7.07 -15.36 4.43
C ASP A 95 -6.10 -15.12 3.26
N ALA A 96 -6.57 -14.52 2.15
CA ALA A 96 -5.72 -14.26 0.96
C ALA A 96 -5.13 -12.85 0.93
N MET A 97 -5.65 -11.94 1.75
CA MET A 97 -5.16 -10.58 1.77
C MET A 97 -3.83 -10.66 2.44
N GLN A 98 -2.84 -10.16 1.72
CA GLN A 98 -1.48 -10.13 2.17
C GLN A 98 -1.32 -9.43 3.53
N TRP A 99 -2.36 -8.90 4.20
CA TRP A 99 -2.32 -8.44 5.59
C TRP A 99 -1.77 -9.50 6.54
N GLY A 100 -2.25 -10.75 6.52
CA GLY A 100 -1.70 -11.80 7.39
C GLY A 100 -0.22 -12.08 7.10
N LYS A 101 0.13 -12.24 5.82
CA LYS A 101 1.53 -12.43 5.35
C LYS A 101 2.41 -11.21 5.66
N TRP A 102 1.88 -10.01 5.45
CA TRP A 102 2.51 -8.71 5.71
C TRP A 102 2.76 -8.56 7.18
N PHE A 103 1.78 -8.84 8.04
CA PHE A 103 1.96 -8.88 9.49
C PHE A 103 3.04 -9.88 9.91
N MET A 104 3.03 -11.10 9.37
CA MET A 104 4.10 -12.07 9.65
C MET A 104 5.49 -11.55 9.24
N ASN A 105 5.59 -10.83 8.13
CA ASN A 105 6.83 -10.26 7.64
C ASN A 105 7.23 -8.95 8.36
N LEU A 106 6.25 -8.18 8.86
CA LEU A 106 6.46 -7.07 9.79
C LEU A 106 7.19 -7.58 11.04
N ASN A 107 6.82 -8.75 11.56
CA ASN A 107 7.50 -9.33 12.72
C ASN A 107 8.99 -9.65 12.46
N LYS A 108 9.31 -10.02 11.22
CA LYS A 108 10.65 -10.41 10.79
C LYS A 108 11.54 -9.21 10.45
N GLY A 109 11.06 -7.99 10.65
CA GLY A 109 11.82 -6.79 10.34
C GLY A 109 11.77 -6.34 8.88
N LEU A 110 10.95 -6.99 8.04
CA LEU A 110 10.83 -6.70 6.61
C LEU A 110 9.78 -5.60 6.34
N PHE A 111 9.79 -4.55 7.18
CA PHE A 111 8.71 -3.56 7.32
C PHE A 111 8.34 -2.84 6.01
N LYS A 112 9.33 -2.55 5.16
CA LYS A 112 9.17 -1.70 3.98
C LYS A 112 8.78 -2.47 2.71
N CYS A 113 9.15 -3.75 2.64
CA CYS A 113 9.19 -4.51 1.40
C CYS A 113 7.82 -4.99 0.89
N GLN A 114 6.72 -4.74 1.61
CA GLN A 114 5.39 -5.33 1.29
C GLN A 114 4.18 -4.40 1.48
N GLU A 115 4.37 -3.14 1.92
CA GLU A 115 3.25 -2.19 2.05
C GLU A 115 2.58 -1.90 0.69
N ILE A 116 3.37 -1.78 -0.37
CA ILE A 116 2.82 -1.50 -1.70
C ILE A 116 2.13 -2.70 -2.29
N GLU A 117 2.71 -3.88 -2.14
CA GLU A 117 2.08 -5.12 -2.59
C GLU A 117 0.70 -5.31 -1.95
N LEU A 118 0.58 -4.98 -0.65
CA LEU A 118 -0.67 -4.97 0.10
C LEU A 118 -1.70 -4.00 -0.51
N ILE A 119 -1.29 -2.76 -0.77
CA ILE A 119 -2.16 -1.73 -1.35
C ILE A 119 -2.62 -2.13 -2.76
N VAL A 120 -1.70 -2.58 -3.61
CA VAL A 120 -1.99 -3.03 -4.98
C VAL A 120 -2.94 -4.23 -4.97
N SER A 121 -2.68 -5.21 -4.10
CA SER A 121 -3.55 -6.39 -3.96
C SER A 121 -4.96 -5.99 -3.51
N THR A 122 -5.07 -5.07 -2.55
CA THR A 122 -6.37 -4.57 -2.07
C THR A 122 -7.16 -3.90 -3.19
N LEU A 123 -6.50 -3.01 -3.95
CA LEU A 123 -7.11 -2.31 -5.07
C LEU A 123 -7.60 -3.28 -6.15
N ASN A 124 -6.75 -4.25 -6.52
CA ASN A 124 -7.13 -5.26 -7.50
C ASN A 124 -8.34 -6.09 -7.05
N ILE A 125 -8.42 -6.48 -5.77
CA ILE A 125 -9.59 -7.18 -5.23
C ILE A 125 -10.85 -6.30 -5.32
N CYS A 126 -10.75 -5.03 -4.93
CA CYS A 126 -11.88 -4.08 -4.95
C CYS A 126 -12.34 -3.71 -6.37
N ALA A 127 -11.45 -3.84 -7.35
CA ALA A 127 -11.76 -3.69 -8.77
C ALA A 127 -12.27 -5.00 -9.42
N GLY A 128 -12.28 -6.12 -8.68
CA GLY A 128 -12.68 -7.43 -9.19
C GLY A 128 -11.58 -8.18 -9.96
N HIS A 129 -10.37 -7.65 -10.01
CA HIS A 129 -9.18 -8.25 -10.64
C HIS A 129 -8.45 -9.19 -9.67
N ILE A 130 -9.16 -10.16 -9.11
CA ILE A 130 -8.60 -11.08 -8.11
C ILE A 130 -7.56 -12.00 -8.78
N ALA A 131 -6.29 -11.86 -8.40
CA ALA A 131 -5.22 -12.73 -8.86
C ALA A 131 -5.37 -14.13 -8.24
N SER A 132 -5.54 -15.16 -9.08
CA SER A 132 -5.50 -16.56 -8.63
C SER A 132 -4.10 -16.94 -8.09
N GLU A 133 -3.99 -18.01 -7.32
CA GLU A 133 -2.69 -18.52 -6.87
C GLU A 133 -1.75 -18.86 -8.03
N GLU A 134 -2.32 -19.35 -9.15
CA GLU A 134 -1.59 -19.57 -10.39
C GLU A 134 -1.04 -18.26 -10.95
N THR A 135 -1.86 -17.20 -11.01
CA THR A 135 -1.45 -15.86 -11.45
C THR A 135 -0.34 -15.30 -10.57
N GLN A 136 -0.48 -15.41 -9.23
CA GLN A 136 0.52 -14.94 -8.27
C GLN A 136 1.84 -15.73 -8.36
N SER A 137 1.77 -16.99 -8.81
CA SER A 137 2.93 -17.85 -8.98
C SER A 137 3.71 -17.55 -10.25
N GLN A 138 3.10 -16.89 -11.24
CA GLN A 138 3.74 -16.51 -12.50
C GLN A 138 4.93 -15.58 -12.24
N LEU A 139 5.99 -15.78 -13.03
CA LEU A 139 7.22 -14.99 -12.93
C LEU A 139 6.96 -13.49 -13.17
N GLU A 140 6.04 -13.18 -14.08
CA GLU A 140 5.69 -11.80 -14.40
C GLU A 140 5.04 -11.07 -13.22
N TYR A 141 4.10 -11.70 -12.51
CA TYR A 141 3.49 -11.12 -11.30
C TYR A 141 4.54 -10.87 -10.23
N LYS A 142 5.43 -11.83 -9.99
CA LYS A 142 6.54 -11.69 -9.04
C LYS A 142 7.49 -10.56 -9.42
N ASN A 143 7.76 -10.38 -10.71
CA ASN A 143 8.58 -9.27 -11.21
C ASN A 143 7.91 -7.92 -10.98
N LEU A 144 6.58 -7.81 -11.20
CA LEU A 144 5.80 -6.61 -10.88
C LEU A 144 5.90 -6.26 -9.40
N CYS A 145 5.66 -7.22 -8.50
CA CYS A 145 5.80 -7.01 -7.05
C CYS A 145 7.22 -6.58 -6.68
N LYS A 146 8.24 -7.29 -7.16
CA LYS A 146 9.64 -6.97 -6.86
C LYS A 146 9.99 -5.55 -7.28
N LEU A 147 9.59 -5.14 -8.49
CA LEU A 147 9.95 -3.85 -9.03
C LEU A 147 9.22 -2.71 -8.32
N VAL A 148 7.93 -2.87 -8.05
CA VAL A 148 7.15 -1.85 -7.34
C VAL A 148 7.64 -1.64 -5.91
N ASN A 149 8.03 -2.73 -5.24
CA ASN A 149 8.60 -2.67 -3.89
C ASN A 149 9.98 -2.00 -3.90
N LYS A 150 10.84 -2.32 -4.88
CA LYS A 150 12.14 -1.67 -5.06
C LYS A 150 12.00 -0.15 -5.23
N ILE A 151 11.11 0.27 -6.14
CA ILE A 151 10.81 1.69 -6.38
C ILE A 151 10.35 2.36 -5.08
N TYR A 152 9.43 1.73 -4.36
CA TYR A 152 8.91 2.29 -3.12
C TYR A 152 9.99 2.43 -2.03
N GLU A 153 10.86 1.44 -1.88
CA GLU A 153 11.97 1.49 -0.93
C GLU A 153 12.92 2.65 -1.24
N GLN A 154 13.33 2.80 -2.51
CA GLN A 154 14.17 3.91 -2.96
C GLN A 154 13.51 5.28 -2.70
N LEU A 155 12.21 5.41 -3.03
CA LEU A 155 11.45 6.65 -2.81
C LEU A 155 11.33 6.98 -1.31
N HIS A 156 11.09 5.97 -0.48
CA HIS A 156 10.94 6.15 0.95
C HIS A 156 12.25 6.54 1.64
N ASP A 157 13.36 5.89 1.24
CA ASP A 157 14.68 6.23 1.76
C ASP A 157 15.07 7.65 1.35
N HIS A 158 14.78 8.07 0.12
CA HIS A 158 14.98 9.44 -0.33
C HIS A 158 14.15 10.46 0.46
N GLU A 159 12.85 10.21 0.70
CA GLU A 159 12.00 11.08 1.51
C GLU A 159 12.51 11.20 2.96
N TYR A 160 13.09 10.12 3.51
CA TYR A 160 13.67 10.12 4.84
C TYR A 160 14.98 10.92 4.92
N GLN A 161 15.87 10.78 3.93
CA GLN A 161 17.14 11.55 3.90
C GLN A 161 16.88 13.05 3.73
N ASN A 162 15.93 13.44 2.88
CA ASN A 162 15.57 14.85 2.68
C ASN A 162 14.99 15.51 3.94
N LYS A 163 14.40 14.74 4.87
CA LYS A 163 13.91 15.27 6.16
C LYS A 163 15.03 15.45 7.19
N LYS A 164 16.18 14.78 7.03
CA LYS A 164 17.33 14.86 7.95
C LYS A 164 18.35 15.92 7.54
N VAL A 165 18.46 16.24 6.25
CA VAL A 165 19.46 17.18 5.73
C VAL A 165 18.86 18.57 5.59
N GLN A 166 18.89 19.36 6.67
CA GLN A 166 18.74 20.82 6.62
C GLN A 166 20.08 21.57 6.54
N GLU A 167 21.21 20.86 6.34
CA GLU A 167 22.53 21.47 6.15
C GLU A 167 23.22 20.77 4.97
N ILE A 168 23.23 21.40 3.78
CA ILE A 168 23.75 20.76 2.55
C ILE A 168 25.24 21.03 2.39
N ASP A 169 25.98 19.93 2.27
CA ASP A 169 27.35 19.85 1.74
C ASP A 169 27.33 19.31 0.29
N HIS A 170 28.33 19.67 -0.53
CA HIS A 170 28.30 19.49 -2.00
C HIS A 170 28.29 18.01 -2.49
N TYR A 171 28.58 17.05 -1.59
CA TYR A 171 28.60 15.61 -1.90
C TYR A 171 27.21 14.97 -1.98
N ASP A 172 26.21 15.48 -1.26
CA ASP A 172 24.86 14.91 -1.24
C ASP A 172 24.08 15.15 -2.54
N ILE A 173 24.37 16.25 -3.25
CA ILE A 173 23.72 16.60 -4.52
C ILE A 173 24.03 15.57 -5.62
N LYS A 174 25.28 15.08 -5.67
CA LYS A 174 25.69 14.05 -6.66
C LYS A 174 25.03 12.71 -6.38
N ARG A 175 24.90 12.34 -5.10
CA ARG A 175 24.27 11.09 -4.67
C ARG A 175 22.77 11.10 -4.97
N GLY A 176 22.06 12.17 -4.60
CA GLY A 176 20.63 12.30 -4.90
C GLY A 176 20.32 12.25 -6.40
N LYS A 177 21.20 12.81 -7.25
CA LYS A 177 21.05 12.72 -8.71
C LYS A 177 21.20 11.29 -9.26
N ILE A 178 22.08 10.47 -8.69
CA ILE A 178 22.27 9.07 -9.09
C ILE A 178 21.08 8.22 -8.63
N GLU A 179 20.64 8.40 -7.38
CA GLU A 179 19.47 7.70 -6.83
C GLU A 179 18.21 8.01 -7.65
N TYR A 180 18.02 9.25 -8.10
CA TYR A 180 16.88 9.62 -8.95
C TYR A 180 16.93 8.96 -10.34
N MET A 181 18.12 8.81 -10.94
CA MET A 181 18.28 8.09 -12.21
C MET A 181 17.94 6.60 -12.08
N GLU A 182 18.29 5.96 -10.97
CA GLU A 182 17.94 4.55 -10.72
C GLU A 182 16.43 4.36 -10.58
N ILE A 183 15.76 5.25 -9.84
CA ILE A 183 14.29 5.22 -9.68
C ILE A 183 13.61 5.41 -11.04
N GLU A 184 14.09 6.35 -11.88
CA GLU A 184 13.55 6.55 -13.23
C GLU A 184 13.68 5.30 -14.11
N GLN A 185 14.83 4.61 -14.06
CA GLN A 185 15.04 3.37 -14.80
C GLN A 185 14.12 2.24 -14.33
N ASP A 186 13.92 2.11 -13.02
CA ASP A 186 13.01 1.14 -12.45
C ASP A 186 11.55 1.45 -12.82
N MET A 187 11.15 2.73 -12.82
CA MET A 187 9.83 3.18 -13.29
C MET A 187 9.61 2.90 -14.77
N GLN A 188 10.63 3.11 -15.62
CA GLN A 188 10.57 2.75 -17.05
C GLN A 188 10.43 1.25 -17.25
N SER A 189 11.17 0.45 -16.48
CA SER A 189 11.07 -1.02 -16.51
C SER A 189 9.67 -1.48 -16.11
N LEU A 190 9.05 -0.83 -15.11
CA LEU A 190 7.69 -1.13 -14.67
C LEU A 190 6.68 -0.82 -15.76
N LEU A 191 6.83 0.34 -16.41
CA LEU A 191 5.98 0.73 -17.54
C LEU A 191 6.07 -0.30 -18.69
N GLN A 192 7.27 -0.75 -19.04
CA GLN A 192 7.46 -1.76 -20.08
C GLN A 192 6.78 -3.08 -19.73
N LEU A 193 6.95 -3.56 -18.50
CA LEU A 193 6.35 -4.81 -18.04
C LEU A 193 4.81 -4.75 -18.04
N VAL A 194 4.24 -3.58 -17.74
CA VAL A 194 2.79 -3.36 -17.73
C VAL A 194 2.21 -3.27 -19.16
N LEU A 195 2.95 -2.67 -20.09
CA LEU A 195 2.53 -2.55 -21.49
C LEU A 195 2.73 -3.83 -22.30
N GLN A 196 3.61 -4.72 -21.85
CA GLN A 196 3.83 -6.01 -22.50
C GLN A 196 2.56 -6.86 -22.43
N LYS A 197 2.05 -7.28 -23.59
CA LYS A 197 0.96 -8.25 -23.66
C LYS A 197 1.48 -9.60 -23.19
N SER A 198 0.79 -10.18 -22.22
CA SER A 198 1.00 -11.56 -21.79
C SER A 198 -0.34 -12.26 -21.70
N ASP A 199 -0.37 -13.54 -22.06
CA ASP A 199 -1.61 -14.32 -22.08
C ASP A 199 -2.06 -14.74 -20.67
N GLY A 200 -1.22 -14.52 -19.65
CA GLY A 200 -1.41 -15.05 -18.29
C GLY A 200 -1.85 -14.04 -17.22
N ILE A 201 -1.68 -12.73 -17.44
CA ILE A 201 -2.00 -11.69 -16.44
C ILE A 201 -2.91 -10.64 -17.05
N ASN A 202 -4.02 -10.35 -16.37
CA ASN A 202 -4.97 -9.30 -16.75
C ASN A 202 -4.25 -7.93 -16.82
N MET A 203 -4.45 -7.21 -17.93
CA MET A 203 -3.87 -5.88 -18.15
C MET A 203 -4.31 -4.87 -17.08
N ASP A 204 -5.57 -4.88 -16.64
CA ASP A 204 -6.08 -3.98 -15.61
C ASP A 204 -5.37 -4.21 -14.28
N LEU A 205 -5.06 -5.47 -13.96
CA LEU A 205 -4.26 -5.82 -12.78
C LEU A 205 -2.86 -5.19 -12.85
N LYS A 206 -2.21 -5.29 -14.02
CA LYS A 206 -0.89 -4.66 -14.25
C LYS A 206 -0.97 -3.14 -14.13
N GLN A 207 -2.03 -2.53 -14.65
CA GLN A 207 -2.24 -1.08 -14.56
C GLN A 207 -2.32 -0.59 -13.11
N THR A 208 -2.89 -1.38 -12.20
CA THR A 208 -2.91 -1.05 -10.76
C THR A 208 -1.49 -0.91 -10.18
N PHE A 209 -0.54 -1.78 -10.55
CA PHE A 209 0.86 -1.64 -10.11
C PHE A 209 1.46 -0.31 -10.56
N LEU A 210 1.31 0.03 -11.84
CA LEU A 210 1.83 1.29 -12.40
C LEU A 210 1.15 2.51 -11.78
N MET A 211 -0.16 2.45 -11.59
CA MET A 211 -0.97 3.53 -11.03
C MET A 211 -0.55 3.85 -9.58
N VAL A 212 -0.34 2.83 -8.76
CA VAL A 212 0.16 3.00 -7.39
C VAL A 212 1.59 3.55 -7.40
N ALA A 213 2.49 2.98 -8.21
CA ALA A 213 3.88 3.44 -8.31
C ALA A 213 3.97 4.92 -8.71
N LYS A 214 3.19 5.35 -9.71
CA LYS A 214 3.10 6.76 -10.14
C LYS A 214 2.66 7.68 -9.01
N ALA A 215 1.70 7.27 -8.18
CA ALA A 215 1.23 8.07 -7.06
C ALA A 215 2.32 8.29 -6.01
N PHE A 216 3.09 7.25 -5.68
CA PHE A 216 4.22 7.37 -4.74
C PHE A 216 5.40 8.15 -5.34
N TYR A 217 5.71 7.92 -6.61
CA TYR A 217 6.73 8.67 -7.33
C TYR A 217 6.41 10.17 -7.36
N TYR A 218 5.17 10.53 -7.69
CA TYR A 218 4.69 11.91 -7.67
C TYR A 218 4.86 12.55 -6.29
N ARG A 219 4.47 11.84 -5.22
CA ARG A 219 4.61 12.32 -3.84
C ARG A 219 6.06 12.56 -3.44
N ALA A 220 6.99 11.72 -3.87
CA ALA A 220 8.40 11.88 -3.54
C ALA A 220 9.10 12.97 -4.39
N TYR A 221 8.57 13.23 -5.58
CA TYR A 221 9.16 14.18 -6.53
C TYR A 221 8.79 15.63 -6.21
N PHE A 222 7.54 15.88 -5.83
CA PHE A 222 7.05 17.23 -5.54
C PHE A 222 7.14 17.58 -4.05
N THR A 223 7.40 18.86 -3.75
CA THR A 223 7.37 19.35 -2.37
C THR A 223 5.94 19.38 -1.82
N MET A 224 5.78 19.43 -0.49
CA MET A 224 4.47 19.50 0.15
C MET A 224 3.69 20.75 -0.30
N GLU A 225 4.35 21.90 -0.45
CA GLU A 225 3.71 23.14 -0.91
C GLU A 225 3.16 22.97 -2.33
N THR A 226 3.92 22.29 -3.19
CA THR A 226 3.51 22.02 -4.57
C THR A 226 2.34 21.04 -4.61
N ILE A 227 2.39 20.00 -3.77
CA ILE A 227 1.30 19.03 -3.63
C ILE A 227 0.03 19.71 -3.11
N ASP A 228 0.12 20.57 -2.10
CA ASP A 228 -1.03 21.29 -1.54
C ASP A 228 -1.67 22.23 -2.58
N PHE A 229 -0.84 22.93 -3.37
CA PHE A 229 -1.32 23.71 -4.50
C PHE A 229 -2.06 22.84 -5.52
N HIS A 230 -1.49 21.69 -5.91
CA HIS A 230 -2.14 20.76 -6.84
C HIS A 230 -3.44 20.17 -6.27
N ILE A 231 -3.49 19.85 -4.98
CA ILE A 231 -4.71 19.41 -4.30
C ILE A 231 -5.79 20.50 -4.39
N SER A 232 -5.43 21.75 -4.10
CA SER A 232 -6.36 22.89 -4.19
C SER A 232 -6.97 22.98 -5.59
N LYS A 233 -6.12 22.92 -6.61
CA LYS A 233 -6.54 23.04 -8.02
C LYS A 233 -7.42 21.87 -8.46
N VAL A 234 -7.01 20.63 -8.15
CA VAL A 234 -7.65 19.43 -8.70
C VAL A 234 -8.96 19.10 -7.99
N LEU A 235 -9.06 19.35 -6.68
CA LEU A 235 -10.24 18.92 -5.89
C LEU A 235 -11.26 20.04 -5.63
N PHE A 236 -10.84 21.31 -5.64
CA PHE A 236 -11.68 22.40 -5.14
C PHE A 236 -11.92 23.53 -6.14
N GLU A 237 -11.14 23.61 -7.22
CA GLU A 237 -11.36 24.61 -8.26
C GLU A 237 -12.15 24.00 -9.43
N GLN A 238 -13.19 24.70 -9.86
CA GLN A 238 -13.97 24.29 -11.04
C GLN A 238 -13.24 24.67 -12.31
N VAL A 239 -13.23 23.75 -13.28
CA VAL A 239 -12.84 24.06 -14.65
C VAL A 239 -14.01 24.79 -15.31
N VAL A 240 -13.79 26.05 -15.68
CA VAL A 240 -14.78 26.91 -16.36
C VAL A 240 -14.71 26.68 -17.87
#